data_AF-A0A8T4STZ2-F1
#
_entry.id   AF-A0A8T4STZ2-F1
#
_cell.length_a   1.000
_cell.length_b   1.000
_cell.length_c   1.000
_cell.angle_alpha   90.00
_cell.angle_beta   90.00
_cell.angle_gamma   90.00
#
_symmetry.space_group_name_H-M   'P 1'
#
loop_
_entity.id
_entity.type
_entity.pdbx_description
1 polymer ?
#
loop_
_entity_poly.entity_id
_entity_poly.type
_entity_poly.pdbx_seq_one_letter_code
_entity_poly.pdbx_strand_id
1 'polypeptide(L)'
;MGLAIIIILLMLALVFVVRFTLIPNQNAPKKEFSQAQIAANTLNAMLQTNVEECNEATIERLFVDCAQGTRIIQCTHITYGSDACSFLFGPPNANSFLFNEILEPTLGVWKIPYTLTFNDGSQVASDAGDEKCSAEHVGTVYSSRDLKEAKIGLGGGTVLIVQLELCS
;
A
#
# COMPACT_ATOMS: atom_id res chain seq x y z
N MET A 1 12.85 -38.52 -47.46
CA MET A 1 12.10 -38.62 -46.20
C MET A 1 12.77 -37.89 -45.03
N GLY A 2 14.10 -37.95 -44.85
CA GLY A 2 14.79 -37.23 -43.75
C GLY A 2 14.69 -35.69 -43.81
N LEU A 3 14.61 -35.11 -45.02
CA LEU A 3 14.45 -33.67 -45.21
C LEU A 3 13.11 -33.13 -44.66
N ALA A 4 12.06 -33.96 -44.67
CA ALA A 4 10.76 -33.57 -44.12
C ALA A 4 10.82 -33.37 -42.60
N ILE A 5 11.61 -34.19 -41.89
CA ILE A 5 11.78 -34.09 -40.43
C ILE A 5 12.49 -32.79 -40.05
N ILE A 6 13.51 -32.38 -40.82
CA ILE A 6 14.26 -31.14 -40.55
C ILE A 6 13.35 -29.92 -40.70
N ILE A 7 12.48 -29.89 -41.71
CA ILE A 7 11.53 -28.79 -41.93
C ILE A 7 10.52 -28.70 -40.78
N ILE A 8 10.02 -29.84 -40.29
CA ILE A 8 9.09 -29.87 -39.14
C ILE A 8 9.77 -29.31 -37.88
N LEU A 9 11.02 -29.67 -37.62
CA LEU A 9 11.78 -29.13 -36.49
C LEU A 9 12.01 -27.62 -36.60
N LEU A 10 12.32 -27.13 -37.80
CA LEU A 10 12.47 -25.69 -38.06
C LEU A 10 11.16 -24.91 -37.83
N MET A 11 10.02 -25.45 -38.29
CA MET A 11 8.71 -24.84 -38.06
C MET A 11 8.37 -24.77 -36.57
N LEU A 12 8.63 -25.84 -35.80
CA LEU A 12 8.43 -25.85 -34.35
C LEU A 12 9.31 -24.80 -33.66
N ALA A 13 10.60 -24.71 -34.01
CA ALA A 13 11.51 -23.72 -33.46
C ALA A 13 11.01 -22.28 -33.73
N LEU A 14 10.50 -22.02 -34.94
CA LEU A 14 9.97 -20.70 -35.32
C LEU A 14 8.69 -20.36 -34.53
N VAL A 15 7.81 -21.33 -34.33
CA VAL A 15 6.62 -21.19 -33.47
C VAL A 15 7.02 -20.86 -32.04
N PHE A 16 8.04 -21.53 -31.48
CA PHE A 16 8.55 -21.22 -30.15
C PHE A 16 9.08 -19.80 -30.05
N VAL A 17 9.91 -19.37 -31.01
CA VAL A 17 10.43 -17.99 -31.03
C VAL A 17 9.28 -17.00 -31.05
N VAL A 18 8.32 -17.14 -31.97
CA VAL A 18 7.15 -16.25 -32.07
C VAL A 18 6.34 -16.23 -30.77
N ARG A 19 6.11 -17.39 -30.15
CA ARG A 19 5.35 -17.47 -28.89
C ARG A 19 6.07 -16.81 -27.72
N PHE A 20 7.40 -16.86 -27.67
CA PHE A 20 8.18 -16.34 -26.56
C PHE A 20 8.65 -14.89 -26.73
N THR A 21 8.80 -14.41 -27.96
CA THR A 21 9.23 -13.02 -28.23
C THR A 21 8.09 -12.06 -28.53
N LEU A 22 7.03 -12.51 -29.21
CA LEU A 22 5.97 -11.62 -29.70
C LEU A 22 4.71 -11.63 -28.83
N ILE A 23 4.50 -12.67 -28.03
CA ILE A 23 3.39 -12.72 -27.09
C ILE A 23 3.96 -12.38 -25.72
N PRO A 24 3.94 -11.10 -25.28
CA PRO A 24 4.24 -10.79 -23.90
C PRO A 24 3.29 -11.63 -23.06
N ASN A 25 3.84 -12.47 -22.17
CA ASN A 25 3.03 -13.24 -21.24
C ASN A 25 2.09 -12.25 -20.55
N GLN A 26 0.79 -12.35 -20.82
CA GLN A 26 -0.25 -11.64 -20.10
C GLN A 26 -0.32 -12.25 -18.70
N ASN A 27 0.71 -12.00 -17.89
CA ASN A 27 0.80 -12.33 -16.48
C ASN A 27 -0.04 -11.36 -15.63
N ALA A 28 -0.81 -10.46 -16.28
CA ALA A 28 -1.65 -9.44 -15.65
C ALA A 28 -2.48 -9.98 -14.46
N PRO A 29 -3.27 -11.07 -14.59
CA PRO A 29 -4.11 -11.52 -13.46
C PRO A 29 -3.28 -12.09 -12.30
N LYS A 30 -2.06 -12.60 -12.53
CA LYS A 30 -1.20 -13.08 -11.43
C LYS A 30 -0.53 -11.93 -10.68
N LYS A 31 -0.22 -10.83 -11.36
CA LYS A 31 0.44 -9.66 -10.76
C LYS A 31 -0.55 -8.91 -9.86
N GLU A 32 -1.78 -8.68 -10.32
CA GLU A 32 -2.82 -7.98 -9.54
C GLU A 32 -3.19 -8.71 -8.24
N PHE A 33 -3.44 -10.02 -8.30
CA PHE A 33 -3.71 -10.81 -7.09
C PHE A 33 -2.55 -10.77 -6.09
N SER A 34 -1.31 -10.80 -6.58
CA SER A 34 -0.14 -10.71 -5.71
C SER A 34 -0.04 -9.33 -5.05
N GLN A 35 -0.33 -8.25 -5.77
CA GLN A 35 -0.27 -6.90 -5.21
C GLN A 35 -1.36 -6.66 -4.16
N ALA A 36 -2.61 -7.05 -4.44
CA ALA A 36 -3.70 -6.92 -3.46
C ALA A 36 -3.42 -7.73 -2.18
N GLN A 37 -2.82 -8.91 -2.30
CA GLN A 37 -2.43 -9.73 -1.15
C GLN A 37 -1.28 -9.08 -0.36
N ILE A 38 -0.28 -8.53 -1.04
CA ILE A 38 0.82 -7.80 -0.39
C ILE A 38 0.26 -6.57 0.35
N ALA A 39 -0.54 -5.74 -0.32
CA ALA A 39 -1.16 -4.56 0.28
C ALA A 39 -1.99 -4.91 1.53
N ALA A 40 -2.83 -5.94 1.45
CA ALA A 40 -3.64 -6.38 2.59
C ALA A 40 -2.80 -6.89 3.76
N ASN A 41 -1.78 -7.72 3.48
CA ASN A 41 -0.91 -8.26 4.51
C ASN A 41 -0.07 -7.17 5.16
N THR A 42 0.48 -6.26 4.35
CA THR A 42 1.26 -5.11 4.85
C THR A 42 0.38 -4.19 5.69
N LEU A 43 -0.82 -3.85 5.23
CA LEU A 43 -1.74 -2.99 5.98
C LEU A 43 -2.17 -3.64 7.30
N ASN A 44 -2.54 -4.93 7.30
CA ASN A 44 -2.92 -5.63 8.52
C ASN A 44 -1.75 -5.75 9.50
N ALA A 45 -0.55 -6.06 9.01
CA ALA A 45 0.64 -6.14 9.84
C ALA A 45 0.96 -4.77 10.45
N MET A 46 0.93 -3.71 9.65
CA MET A 46 1.14 -2.34 10.11
C MET A 46 0.15 -1.95 11.21
N LEU A 47 -1.14 -2.19 11.02
CA LEU A 47 -2.16 -1.82 12.02
C LEU A 47 -1.98 -2.55 13.35
N GLN A 48 -1.42 -3.76 13.33
CA GLN A 48 -1.15 -4.58 14.52
C GLN A 48 0.23 -4.33 15.13
N THR A 49 1.09 -3.53 14.51
CA THR A 49 2.41 -3.18 15.06
C THR A 49 2.23 -2.38 16.35
N ASN A 50 2.92 -2.80 17.41
CA ASN A 50 3.00 -2.06 18.67
C ASN A 50 4.09 -1.01 18.59
N VAL A 51 3.80 0.17 19.12
CA VAL A 51 4.75 1.29 19.20
C VAL A 51 5.17 1.45 20.65
N GLU A 52 6.41 1.06 20.97
CA GLU A 52 6.96 1.13 22.33
C GLU A 52 6.93 2.57 22.87
N GLU A 53 7.21 3.54 22.00
CA GLU A 53 7.25 4.95 22.32
C GLU A 53 5.88 5.53 22.71
N CYS A 54 4.79 4.83 22.39
CA CYS A 54 3.41 5.24 22.66
C CYS A 54 2.69 4.30 23.65
N ASN A 55 3.41 3.79 24.66
CA ASN A 55 2.89 2.84 25.67
C ASN A 55 2.46 1.48 25.08
N GLU A 56 3.24 0.96 24.13
CA GLU A 56 2.95 -0.31 23.43
C GLU A 56 1.59 -0.32 22.73
N ALA A 57 1.02 0.85 22.43
CA ALA A 57 -0.22 0.94 21.70
C ALA A 57 -0.04 0.44 20.26
N THR A 58 -1.04 -0.30 19.75
CA THR A 58 -1.06 -0.66 18.34
C THR A 58 -1.28 0.58 17.48
N ILE A 59 -0.77 0.57 16.26
CA ILE A 59 -1.01 1.65 15.28
C ILE A 59 -2.51 1.86 15.02
N GLU A 60 -3.29 0.78 14.98
CA GLU A 60 -4.76 0.87 14.94
C GLU A 60 -5.30 1.71 16.10
N ARG A 61 -4.80 1.49 17.32
CA ARG A 61 -5.24 2.22 18.50
C ARG A 61 -4.83 3.69 18.46
N LEU A 62 -3.64 3.99 17.92
CA LEU A 62 -3.20 5.36 17.68
C LEU A 62 -4.13 6.08 16.69
N PHE A 63 -4.56 5.40 15.62
CA PHE A 63 -5.52 5.95 14.66
C PHE A 63 -6.87 6.27 15.33
N VAL A 64 -7.36 5.36 16.18
CA VAL A 64 -8.59 5.59 16.95
C VAL A 64 -8.46 6.81 17.87
N ASP A 65 -7.38 6.89 18.65
CA ASP A 65 -7.17 8.01 19.58
C ASP A 65 -7.02 9.35 18.85
N CYS A 66 -6.35 9.33 17.69
CA CYS A 66 -6.21 10.51 16.86
C CYS A 66 -7.57 10.97 16.29
N ALA A 67 -8.33 10.06 15.69
CA ALA A 67 -9.60 10.40 15.06
C ALA A 67 -10.71 10.78 16.07
N GLN A 68 -10.65 10.25 17.30
CA GLN A 68 -11.54 10.67 18.40
C GLN A 68 -11.17 12.05 18.97
N GLY A 69 -9.95 12.55 18.68
CA GLY A 69 -9.45 13.81 19.24
C GLY A 69 -9.22 13.78 20.75
N THR A 70 -9.25 12.59 21.37
CA THR A 70 -9.12 12.40 22.82
C THR A 70 -7.69 12.59 23.29
N ARG A 71 -6.69 12.33 22.43
CA ARG A 71 -5.25 12.47 22.71
C ARG A 71 -4.84 11.83 24.04
N ILE A 72 -5.43 10.68 24.35
CA ILE A 72 -5.17 9.94 25.59
C ILE A 72 -3.80 9.29 25.50
N ILE A 73 -3.41 8.85 24.31
CA ILE A 73 -2.13 8.17 24.11
C ILE A 73 -1.05 9.21 23.88
N GLN A 74 -0.14 9.28 24.85
CA GLN A 74 1.05 10.11 24.75
C GLN A 74 2.22 9.28 24.23
N CYS A 75 2.89 9.84 23.24
CA CYS A 75 4.08 9.28 22.64
C CYS A 75 5.32 10.04 23.16
N THR A 76 6.41 9.31 23.38
CA THR A 76 7.67 9.87 23.91
C THR A 76 8.64 10.30 22.80
N HIS A 77 8.25 10.19 21.53
CA HIS A 77 9.12 10.43 20.40
C HIS A 77 9.27 11.92 20.09
N ILE A 78 10.50 12.43 20.20
CA ILE A 78 10.81 13.86 20.10
C ILE A 78 10.58 14.40 18.68
N THR A 79 10.88 13.59 17.65
CA THR A 79 10.80 14.00 16.24
C THR A 79 9.38 14.01 15.67
N TYR A 80 8.57 13.03 16.03
CA TYR A 80 7.23 12.85 15.45
C TYR A 80 6.15 13.51 16.30
N GLY A 81 6.45 13.90 17.54
CA GLY A 81 5.54 14.61 18.42
C GLY A 81 4.97 13.73 19.53
N SER A 82 4.31 14.38 20.48
CA SER A 82 3.92 13.76 21.75
C SER A 82 2.49 13.21 21.79
N ASP A 83 1.69 13.44 20.76
CA ASP A 83 0.32 12.92 20.66
C ASP A 83 0.19 11.92 19.50
N ALA A 84 -0.83 11.06 19.55
CA ALA A 84 -1.03 10.01 18.54
C ALA A 84 -1.14 10.57 17.11
N CYS A 85 -1.78 11.74 16.92
CA CYS A 85 -1.92 12.35 15.60
C CYS A 85 -0.59 12.88 15.04
N SER A 86 0.15 13.65 15.83
CA SER A 86 1.47 14.15 15.42
C SER A 86 2.40 12.98 15.15
N PHE A 87 2.38 11.96 16.00
CA PHE A 87 3.20 10.76 15.81
C PHE A 87 2.89 10.04 14.48
N LEU A 88 1.60 9.82 14.18
CA LEU A 88 1.18 9.11 12.96
C LEU A 88 1.38 9.90 11.68
N PHE A 89 1.12 11.22 11.68
CA PHE A 89 1.10 12.03 10.46
C PHE A 89 2.32 12.95 10.31
N GLY A 90 3.12 13.09 11.35
CA GLY A 90 4.20 14.07 11.41
C GLY A 90 3.70 15.52 11.35
N PRO A 91 4.62 16.49 11.45
CA PRO A 91 4.32 17.87 11.06
C PRO A 91 4.08 17.96 9.54
N PRO A 92 3.35 18.98 9.05
CA PRO A 92 2.93 19.10 7.63
C PRO A 92 4.07 19.19 6.60
N ASN A 93 5.33 19.20 7.03
CA ASN A 93 6.52 19.28 6.19
C ASN A 93 7.51 18.13 6.43
N ALA A 94 7.13 17.10 7.18
CA ALA A 94 7.98 15.94 7.41
C ALA A 94 7.23 14.65 7.09
N ASN A 95 7.97 13.65 6.64
CA ASN A 95 7.44 12.32 6.42
C ASN A 95 6.93 11.74 7.75
N SER A 96 5.80 11.05 7.68
CA SER A 96 5.21 10.36 8.82
C SER A 96 6.11 9.24 9.36
N PHE A 97 5.95 8.88 10.64
CA PHE A 97 6.57 7.67 11.21
C PHE A 97 6.21 6.43 10.39
N LEU A 98 4.94 6.32 9.98
CA LEU A 98 4.44 5.23 9.13
C LEU A 98 5.24 5.10 7.85
N PHE A 99 5.55 6.24 7.22
CA PHE A 99 6.35 6.29 6.02
C PHE A 99 7.79 5.82 6.28
N ASN A 100 8.50 6.50 7.18
CA ASN A 100 9.93 6.30 7.33
C ASN A 100 10.30 4.95 7.97
N GLU A 101 9.50 4.48 8.93
CA GLU A 101 9.87 3.32 9.75
C GLU A 101 9.19 2.03 9.32
N ILE A 102 8.04 2.11 8.63
CA ILE A 102 7.28 0.91 8.26
C ILE A 102 7.23 0.72 6.75
N LEU A 103 6.76 1.71 6.00
CA LEU A 103 6.48 1.54 4.58
C LEU A 103 7.74 1.63 3.72
N GLU A 104 8.62 2.58 3.99
CA GLU A 104 9.85 2.75 3.22
C GLU A 104 10.82 1.56 3.39
N PRO A 105 11.06 1.02 4.60
CA PRO A 105 11.91 -0.15 4.77
C PRO A 105 11.31 -1.44 4.20
N THR A 106 10.00 -1.49 3.96
CA THR A 106 9.32 -2.68 3.41
C THR A 106 9.07 -2.55 1.91
N LEU A 107 8.21 -1.62 1.50
CA LEU A 107 7.80 -1.39 0.12
C LEU A 107 8.87 -0.65 -0.69
N GLY A 108 9.62 0.26 -0.06
CA GLY A 108 10.70 1.00 -0.70
C GLY A 108 11.88 0.10 -1.11
N VAL A 109 12.25 -0.87 -0.25
CA VAL A 109 13.26 -1.89 -0.59
C VAL A 109 12.82 -2.73 -1.80
N TRP A 110 11.52 -3.01 -1.92
CA TRP A 110 10.97 -3.77 -3.05
C TRP A 110 10.72 -2.91 -4.28
N LYS A 111 10.96 -1.60 -4.19
CA LYS A 111 10.72 -0.61 -5.25
C LYS A 111 9.29 -0.67 -5.79
N ILE A 112 8.33 -0.95 -4.91
CA ILE A 112 6.91 -0.95 -5.27
C ILE A 112 6.37 0.44 -4.95
N PRO A 113 5.95 1.23 -5.95
CA PRO A 113 5.34 2.53 -5.69
C PRO A 113 4.00 2.33 -4.97
N TYR A 114 3.71 3.18 -3.98
CA TYR A 114 2.51 3.04 -3.15
C TYR A 114 1.89 4.38 -2.77
N THR A 115 0.60 4.37 -2.47
CA THR A 115 -0.16 5.50 -1.90
C THR A 115 -0.97 5.02 -0.71
N LEU A 116 -0.86 5.72 0.40
CA LEU A 116 -1.63 5.46 1.62
C LEU A 116 -2.62 6.60 1.81
N THR A 117 -3.91 6.27 1.90
CA THR A 117 -4.98 7.24 2.14
C THR A 117 -5.71 6.94 3.44
N PHE A 118 -6.11 8.01 4.09
CA PHE A 118 -6.90 8.02 5.32
C PHE A 118 -8.15 8.84 5.07
N ASN A 119 -9.30 8.24 5.30
CA ASN A 119 -10.59 8.89 5.11
C ASN A 119 -11.47 8.65 6.33
N ASP A 120 -11.77 9.71 7.08
CA ASP A 120 -12.64 9.68 8.26
C ASP A 120 -14.12 9.99 7.91
N GLY A 121 -14.43 10.15 6.62
CA GLY A 121 -15.73 10.56 6.08
C GLY A 121 -15.87 12.08 5.91
N SER A 122 -14.95 12.88 6.45
CA SER A 122 -14.96 14.35 6.41
C SER A 122 -13.72 14.95 5.75
N GLN A 123 -12.56 14.30 5.89
CA GLN A 123 -11.29 14.72 5.34
C GLN A 123 -10.54 13.52 4.77
N VAL A 124 -9.79 13.77 3.68
CA VAL A 124 -8.88 12.80 3.08
C VAL A 124 -7.47 13.29 3.29
N ALA A 125 -6.68 12.54 4.07
CA ALA A 125 -5.23 12.73 4.15
C ALA A 125 -4.57 11.62 3.31
N SER A 126 -3.55 11.98 2.54
CA SER A 126 -2.83 11.04 1.69
C SER A 126 -1.32 11.24 1.83
N ASP A 127 -0.60 10.14 2.01
CA ASP A 127 0.86 10.10 1.99
C ASP A 127 1.32 9.15 0.87
N ALA A 128 2.35 9.52 0.11
CA ALA A 128 2.73 8.82 -1.13
C ALA A 128 4.22 8.48 -1.15
N GLY A 129 4.52 7.19 -1.34
CA GLY A 129 5.86 6.61 -1.43
C GLY A 129 6.66 7.00 -2.65
N ASP A 130 5.97 7.33 -3.74
CA ASP A 130 6.59 7.65 -5.03
C ASP A 130 5.68 8.62 -5.79
N GLU A 131 6.28 9.65 -6.38
CA GLU A 131 5.61 10.67 -7.19
C GLU A 131 4.85 10.03 -8.38
N LYS A 132 5.28 8.84 -8.81
CA LYS A 132 4.66 8.08 -9.90
C LYS A 132 3.21 7.67 -9.63
N CYS A 133 2.80 7.50 -8.37
CA CYS A 133 1.40 7.21 -8.05
C CYS A 133 0.52 8.47 -8.09
N SER A 134 1.10 9.66 -7.91
CA SER A 134 0.36 10.91 -7.70
C SER A 134 -0.22 11.50 -9.00
N ALA A 135 0.40 11.19 -10.15
CA ALA A 135 0.01 11.76 -11.44
C ALA A 135 -1.31 11.25 -12.02
N GLU A 136 -1.88 10.14 -11.51
CA GLU A 136 -3.07 9.50 -12.09
C GLU A 136 -4.34 9.68 -11.23
N HIS A 137 -4.23 10.21 -10.00
CA HIS A 137 -5.29 10.10 -8.98
C HIS A 137 -6.02 11.40 -8.60
N VAL A 138 -5.74 12.54 -9.26
CA VAL A 138 -6.44 13.82 -8.95
C VAL A 138 -7.83 13.94 -9.62
N GLY A 139 -8.25 13.00 -10.46
CA GLY A 139 -9.45 13.19 -11.30
C GLY A 139 -10.48 12.06 -11.37
N THR A 140 -10.16 10.84 -10.97
CA THR A 140 -11.03 9.69 -11.23
C THR A 140 -11.19 8.80 -10.01
N VAL A 141 -12.41 8.81 -9.47
CA VAL A 141 -12.92 7.81 -8.53
C VAL A 141 -12.85 6.45 -9.22
N TYR A 142 -11.77 5.69 -9.00
CA TYR A 142 -11.65 4.35 -9.53
C TYR A 142 -12.68 3.43 -8.87
N SER A 143 -13.29 2.58 -9.69
CA SER A 143 -14.25 1.54 -9.30
C SER A 143 -13.58 0.50 -8.42
N SER A 144 -13.61 0.71 -7.09
CA SER A 144 -13.66 -0.18 -5.89
C SER A 144 -13.31 -1.68 -5.93
N ARG A 145 -12.85 -2.30 -7.02
CA ARG A 145 -12.78 -3.77 -7.10
C ARG A 145 -11.56 -4.39 -6.44
N ASP A 146 -10.44 -3.67 -6.34
CA ASP A 146 -9.19 -4.22 -5.80
C ASP A 146 -8.51 -3.36 -4.72
N LEU A 147 -9.23 -2.35 -4.20
CA LEU A 147 -8.75 -1.58 -3.05
C LEU A 147 -8.94 -2.39 -1.77
N LYS A 148 -7.84 -2.58 -1.01
CA LYS A 148 -7.88 -3.20 0.31
C LYS A 148 -8.00 -2.12 1.37
N GLU A 149 -9.19 -2.05 1.94
CA GLU A 149 -9.55 -1.11 2.99
C GLU A 149 -9.53 -1.79 4.35
N ALA A 150 -8.91 -1.16 5.33
CA ALA A 150 -9.14 -1.46 6.74
C ALA A 150 -10.15 -0.46 7.29
N LYS A 151 -11.22 -0.97 7.89
CA LYS A 151 -12.27 -0.16 8.52
C LYS A 151 -12.08 -0.22 10.02
N ILE A 152 -11.67 0.91 10.61
CA ILE A 152 -11.43 1.03 12.03
C ILE A 152 -12.64 1.72 12.65
N GLY A 153 -13.29 1.03 13.59
CA GLY A 153 -14.45 1.56 14.30
C GLY A 153 -14.01 2.57 15.35
N LEU A 154 -14.45 3.83 15.22
CA LEU A 154 -14.12 4.89 16.16
C LEU A 154 -15.11 4.99 17.35
N GLY A 155 -16.12 4.13 17.39
CA GLY A 155 -17.27 4.29 18.30
C GLY A 155 -18.24 5.37 17.79
N GLY A 156 -19.48 5.34 18.28
CA GLY A 156 -20.51 6.33 17.88
C GLY A 156 -21.00 6.24 16.43
N GLY A 157 -20.65 5.18 15.69
CA GLY A 157 -21.06 4.97 14.29
C GLY A 157 -20.08 5.53 13.25
N THR A 158 -19.02 6.22 13.68
CA THR A 158 -17.98 6.75 12.78
C THR A 158 -16.94 5.67 12.45
N VAL A 159 -16.49 5.64 11.20
CA VAL A 159 -15.52 4.66 10.68
C VAL A 159 -14.38 5.40 10.01
N LEU A 160 -13.15 5.12 10.43
CA LEU A 160 -11.95 5.53 9.70
C LEU A 160 -11.62 4.46 8.66
N ILE A 161 -11.44 4.88 7.43
CA ILE A 161 -11.03 4.02 6.32
C ILE A 161 -9.54 4.29 6.06
N VAL A 162 -8.72 3.26 6.21
CA VAL A 162 -7.31 3.28 5.81
C VAL A 162 -7.17 2.44 4.56
N GLN A 163 -6.61 3.00 3.49
CA GLN A 163 -6.41 2.29 2.23
C GLN A 163 -4.94 2.37 1.82
N LEU A 164 -4.37 1.23 1.46
CA LEU A 164 -3.03 1.14 0.89
C LEU A 164 -3.15 0.65 -0.55
N GLU A 165 -2.73 1.47 -1.50
CA GLU A 165 -2.72 1.17 -2.92
C GLU A 165 -1.28 0.97 -3.39
N LEU A 166 -1.04 -0.10 -4.15
CA LEU A 166 0.26 -0.37 -4.79
C LEU A 166 0.13 -0.07 -6.28
N CYS A 167 0.95 0.83 -6.80
CA CYS A 167 0.94 1.20 -8.21
C CYS A 167 1.81 0.20 -9.00
N SER A 168 1.46 -0.06 -10.26
CA SER A 168 2.02 -1.20 -11.04
C SER A 168 2.74 -0.79 -12.30
#